data_AF-A0A182ASA4-F1
#
_entry.id   AF-A0A182ASA4-F1
#
_cell.length_a   1.000
_cell.length_b   1.000
_cell.length_c   1.000
_cell.angle_alpha   90.00
_cell.angle_beta   90.00
_cell.angle_gamma   90.00
#
_symmetry.space_group_name_H-M   'P 1'
#
loop_
_entity.id
_entity.type
_entity.pdbx_description
1 polymer ?
#
loop_
_entity_poly.entity_id
_entity_poly.type
_entity_poly.pdbx_seq_one_letter_code
_entity_poly.pdbx_strand_id
1 'polypeptide(L)'
;MVATTIAFASGSFVKGKRTGIKGTGVNQIDVTKQANGVFVVENNRPNPIRNLLMTDFGDQNTVVKLLGGPKTSIRGLEAFMGGGDDFLQIGTKSTDTDTKTSKPQDGSRPTYIDMGAGDDSFRQFGTFKNGTFRADTGDDYALFKDPKDKFVVRNSVVDMGDGDDTLIFGGNVKDVDVFLGDGADTVKFNGKVRGVDLDLGSDTDVDEVIIKKNDIKGLRITGESEGDKLFIGSSEFTYDATRDLWVNDANGATKDF
;
A
#
# COMPACT_ATOMS: atom_id res chain seq x y z
N MET A 1 11.34 11.95 23.69
CA MET A 1 11.82 12.26 22.31
C MET A 1 10.87 13.30 21.75
N VAL A 2 11.36 14.45 21.27
CA VAL A 2 10.52 15.48 20.66
C VAL A 2 10.26 15.05 19.21
N ALA A 3 9.00 14.85 18.83
CA ALA A 3 8.63 14.62 17.43
C ALA A 3 8.97 15.88 16.62
N THR A 4 9.66 15.72 15.48
CA THR A 4 9.73 16.82 14.51
C THR A 4 8.52 16.68 13.61
N THR A 5 7.45 17.39 13.96
CA THR A 5 6.32 17.54 13.05
C THR A 5 6.76 18.48 11.93
N ILE A 6 6.89 17.95 10.72
CA ILE A 6 6.93 18.78 9.51
C ILE A 6 5.50 18.77 8.98
N ALA A 7 4.66 19.67 9.48
CA ALA A 7 3.31 19.81 8.95
C ALA A 7 3.38 20.51 7.59
N PHE A 8 2.84 19.86 6.57
CA PHE A 8 2.43 20.51 5.34
C PHE A 8 0.96 20.87 5.58
N ALA A 9 0.59 22.13 5.35
CA ALA A 9 -0.79 22.59 5.42
C ALA A 9 -1.10 23.30 4.12
N SER A 10 -2.39 23.43 3.80
CA SER A 10 -2.98 24.06 2.60
C SER A 10 -2.53 25.52 2.33
N GLY A 11 -1.64 26.10 3.14
CA GLY A 11 -0.94 27.35 2.89
C GLY A 11 0.40 27.15 2.16
N SER A 12 0.42 27.48 0.87
CA SER A 12 1.59 27.60 -0.01
C SER A 12 2.95 27.77 0.71
N PHE A 13 3.91 26.87 0.46
CA PHE A 13 5.30 27.30 0.62
C PHE A 13 5.57 28.38 -0.42
N VAL A 14 6.26 29.43 0.00
CA VAL A 14 6.87 30.38 -0.94
C VAL A 14 7.70 29.56 -1.94
N LYS A 15 7.31 29.62 -3.22
CA LYS A 15 7.94 28.96 -4.37
C LYS A 15 9.47 29.05 -4.28
N GLY A 16 10.15 27.94 -4.00
CA GLY A 16 11.61 27.90 -3.88
C GLY A 16 12.13 26.59 -3.28
N LYS A 17 13.33 26.18 -3.69
CA LYS A 17 14.03 25.01 -3.13
C LYS A 17 14.34 25.27 -1.65
N ARG A 18 13.62 24.65 -0.72
CA ARG A 18 14.01 24.64 0.69
C ARG A 18 14.97 23.49 0.93
N THR A 19 16.24 23.81 1.06
CA THR A 19 17.28 22.86 1.50
C THR A 19 17.49 22.99 3.01
N GLY A 20 17.83 21.87 3.66
CA GLY A 20 18.34 21.90 5.03
C GLY A 20 17.29 22.11 6.13
N ILE A 21 16.05 21.65 5.93
CA ILE A 21 15.08 21.56 7.03
C ILE A 21 15.64 20.57 8.07
N LYS A 22 15.92 21.06 9.28
CA LYS A 22 16.48 20.28 10.38
C LYS A 22 15.37 19.84 11.33
N GLY A 23 15.34 18.55 11.63
CA GLY A 23 14.50 17.95 12.66
C GLY A 23 15.33 17.06 13.57
N THR A 24 14.86 16.81 14.79
CA THR A 24 15.38 15.75 15.65
C THR A 24 15.34 14.40 14.90
N GLY A 25 16.52 13.87 14.55
CA GLY A 25 16.67 12.61 13.82
C GLY A 25 16.65 12.71 12.30
N VAL A 26 16.39 13.90 11.74
CA VAL A 26 16.44 14.17 10.29
C VAL A 26 17.65 15.05 10.01
N ASN A 27 18.66 14.49 9.32
CA ASN A 27 19.87 15.24 9.01
C ASN A 27 19.66 16.26 7.88
N GLN A 28 18.67 16.05 7.00
CA GLN A 28 18.23 16.96 5.94
C GLN A 28 16.99 16.37 5.23
N ILE A 29 15.92 17.15 5.09
CA ILE A 29 14.85 16.91 4.11
C ILE A 29 14.96 18.00 3.04
N ASP A 30 14.98 17.59 1.77
CA ASP A 30 14.93 18.49 0.63
C ASP A 30 13.54 18.37 -0.02
N VAL A 31 12.78 19.46 -0.03
CA VAL A 31 11.57 19.59 -0.85
C VAL A 31 12.02 20.05 -2.24
N THR A 32 12.03 19.15 -3.21
CA THR A 32 12.67 19.38 -4.52
C THR A 32 11.70 19.93 -5.56
N LYS A 33 10.39 19.74 -5.39
CA LYS A 33 9.35 20.31 -6.25
C LYS A 33 8.09 20.59 -5.42
N GLN A 34 7.53 21.78 -5.63
CA GLN A 34 6.19 22.17 -5.19
C GLN A 34 5.54 23.05 -6.24
N ALA A 35 4.65 22.47 -7.03
CA ALA A 35 3.80 23.19 -7.97
C ALA A 35 2.60 22.31 -8.33
N ASN A 36 1.40 22.89 -8.34
CA ASN A 36 0.16 22.25 -8.79
C ASN A 36 -0.10 20.89 -8.10
N GLY A 37 -0.22 20.87 -6.76
CA GLY A 37 -0.48 19.63 -6.00
C GLY A 37 0.70 18.64 -5.90
N VAL A 38 1.82 18.87 -6.60
CA VAL A 38 2.96 17.94 -6.56
C VAL A 38 3.96 18.29 -5.46
N PHE A 39 4.16 17.37 -4.52
CA PHE A 39 5.14 17.43 -3.44
C PHE A 39 6.17 16.31 -3.57
N VAL A 40 7.44 16.68 -3.75
CA VAL A 40 8.53 15.69 -3.78
C VAL A 40 9.48 15.95 -2.62
N VAL A 41 9.57 14.98 -1.73
CA VAL A 41 10.46 14.96 -0.57
C VAL A 41 11.55 13.94 -0.86
N GLU A 42 12.80 14.39 -0.96
CA GLU A 42 13.95 13.50 -1.14
C GLU A 42 14.81 13.47 0.14
N ASN A 43 15.12 12.27 0.64
CA ASN A 43 16.15 12.06 1.65
C ASN A 43 17.37 11.38 1.03
N ASN A 44 18.38 12.19 0.72
CA ASN A 44 19.64 11.74 0.11
C ASN A 44 20.68 11.28 1.15
N ARG A 45 20.31 11.18 2.43
CA ARG A 45 21.20 10.76 3.52
C ARG A 45 20.82 9.35 3.98
N PRO A 46 21.75 8.58 4.56
CA PRO A 46 21.49 7.20 5.00
C PRO A 46 20.61 7.11 6.26
N ASN A 47 20.24 8.25 6.88
CA ASN A 47 19.47 8.25 8.11
C ASN A 47 17.97 8.12 7.83
N PRO A 48 17.21 7.45 8.71
CA PRO A 48 15.77 7.34 8.55
C PRO A 48 15.08 8.70 8.70
N ILE A 49 13.99 8.89 7.94
CA ILE A 49 13.00 9.93 8.24
C ILE A 49 12.19 9.44 9.45
N ARG A 50 11.95 10.32 10.43
CA ARG A 50 11.21 9.97 11.65
C ARG A 50 10.08 10.96 11.89
N ASN A 51 8.91 10.44 12.28
CA ASN A 51 7.75 11.19 12.76
C ASN A 51 7.29 12.25 11.75
N LEU A 52 7.16 11.85 10.48
CA LEU A 52 6.71 12.73 9.42
C LEU A 52 5.18 12.73 9.44
N LEU A 53 4.58 13.91 9.63
CA LEU A 53 3.14 14.11 9.51
C LEU A 53 2.85 14.81 8.17
N MET A 54 1.95 14.28 7.38
CA MET A 54 1.44 14.87 6.15
C MET A 54 -0.07 14.94 6.29
N THR A 55 -0.65 16.13 6.18
CA THR A 55 -2.07 16.35 6.44
C THR A 55 -2.54 17.56 5.65
N ASP A 56 -3.85 17.82 5.63
CA ASP A 56 -4.46 19.04 5.12
C ASP A 56 -4.17 19.31 3.63
N PHE A 57 -4.24 18.27 2.77
CA PHE A 57 -4.24 18.50 1.31
C PHE A 57 -5.63 18.86 0.77
N GLY A 58 -6.70 18.66 1.55
CA GLY A 58 -8.06 19.07 1.20
C GLY A 58 -8.64 18.21 0.07
N ASP A 59 -9.57 18.77 -0.70
CA ASP A 59 -10.28 18.05 -1.79
C ASP A 59 -9.56 18.15 -3.15
N GLN A 60 -8.23 18.25 -3.17
CA GLN A 60 -7.44 18.47 -4.38
C GLN A 60 -6.50 17.30 -4.65
N ASN A 61 -6.45 16.86 -5.91
CA ASN A 61 -5.49 15.88 -6.39
C ASN A 61 -4.04 16.29 -6.04
N THR A 62 -3.39 15.43 -5.27
CA THR A 62 -2.08 15.64 -4.69
C THR A 62 -1.14 14.53 -5.12
N VAL A 63 0.07 14.89 -5.55
CA VAL A 63 1.12 13.93 -5.88
C VAL A 63 2.25 14.04 -4.87
N VAL A 64 2.31 13.13 -3.91
CA VAL A 64 3.39 13.02 -2.95
C VAL A 64 4.38 11.94 -3.35
N LYS A 65 5.67 12.28 -3.37
CA LYS A 65 6.75 11.30 -3.52
C LYS A 65 7.74 11.44 -2.37
N LEU A 66 7.75 10.47 -1.47
CA LEU A 66 8.73 10.32 -0.39
C LEU A 66 9.86 9.41 -0.88
N LEU A 67 10.81 10.03 -1.57
CA LEU A 67 11.93 9.33 -2.15
C LEU A 67 13.11 9.30 -1.19
N GLY A 68 13.85 8.21 -1.19
CA GLY A 68 15.07 8.17 -0.40
C GLY A 68 16.18 7.35 -1.05
N GLY A 69 17.40 7.63 -0.60
CA GLY A 69 18.60 6.92 -1.03
C GLY A 69 18.64 5.46 -0.53
N PRO A 70 19.64 4.67 -0.96
CA PRO A 70 19.74 3.20 -0.81
C PRO A 70 19.83 2.63 0.63
N LYS A 71 19.44 3.38 1.66
CA LYS A 71 19.35 2.92 3.07
C LYS A 71 18.32 3.71 3.90
N THR A 72 17.47 4.49 3.25
CA THR A 72 16.48 5.28 3.96
C THR A 72 15.32 4.39 4.38
N SER A 73 14.92 4.49 5.64
CA SER A 73 13.62 4.02 6.11
C SER A 73 12.79 5.22 6.54
N ILE A 74 11.47 5.10 6.44
CA ILE A 74 10.55 6.07 7.01
C ILE A 74 9.96 5.43 8.26
N ARG A 75 9.97 6.15 9.38
CA ARG A 75 9.46 5.64 10.65
C ARG A 75 8.50 6.65 11.27
N GLY A 76 7.33 6.21 11.69
CA GLY A 76 6.28 7.11 12.17
C GLY A 76 5.84 8.06 11.06
N LEU A 77 5.54 7.53 9.87
CA LEU A 77 4.81 8.34 8.88
C LEU A 77 3.35 8.34 9.30
N GLU A 78 2.75 9.51 9.35
CA GLU A 78 1.31 9.69 9.40
C GLU A 78 0.98 10.54 8.17
N ALA A 79 0.26 9.97 7.21
CA ALA A 79 -0.15 10.66 5.99
C ALA A 79 -1.68 10.62 5.88
N PHE A 80 -2.30 11.79 5.71
CA PHE A 80 -3.72 12.00 5.48
C PHE A 80 -3.83 12.83 4.22
N MET A 81 -4.26 12.23 3.11
CA MET A 81 -4.24 12.89 1.81
C MET A 81 -5.52 13.72 1.62
N GLY A 82 -6.71 13.19 1.86
CA GLY A 82 -7.92 13.99 2.04
C GLY A 82 -9.02 13.60 1.06
N GLY A 83 -9.35 14.49 0.13
CA GLY A 83 -10.29 14.19 -0.94
C GLY A 83 -9.68 14.46 -2.31
N GLY A 84 -10.29 13.90 -3.36
CA GLY A 84 -9.83 13.99 -4.75
C GLY A 84 -8.73 12.98 -5.07
N ASP A 85 -8.49 12.75 -6.36
CA ASP A 85 -7.65 11.63 -6.81
C ASP A 85 -6.16 11.88 -6.55
N ASP A 86 -5.64 11.23 -5.53
CA ASP A 86 -4.32 11.40 -4.95
C ASP A 86 -3.32 10.34 -5.40
N PHE A 87 -2.04 10.69 -5.33
CA PHE A 87 -0.94 9.78 -5.60
C PHE A 87 0.10 9.88 -4.49
N LEU A 88 0.31 8.78 -3.76
CA LEU A 88 1.38 8.69 -2.76
C LEU A 88 2.36 7.57 -3.13
N GLN A 89 3.61 7.95 -3.39
CA GLN A 89 4.71 7.00 -3.54
C GLN A 89 5.70 7.13 -2.39
N ILE A 90 6.01 5.99 -1.77
CA ILE A 90 7.04 5.86 -0.75
C ILE A 90 8.12 4.92 -1.27
N GLY A 91 9.38 5.38 -1.26
CA GLY A 91 10.53 4.53 -1.49
C GLY A 91 11.40 4.97 -2.67
N THR A 92 11.98 4.04 -3.44
CA THR A 92 13.06 4.39 -4.37
C THR A 92 12.57 5.19 -5.56
N LYS A 93 13.41 6.11 -6.05
CA LYS A 93 13.20 6.88 -7.27
C LYS A 93 13.05 5.91 -8.44
N SER A 94 11.93 6.01 -9.16
CA SER A 94 11.48 5.12 -10.26
C SER A 94 12.49 4.91 -11.41
N THR A 95 13.65 5.57 -11.41
CA THR A 95 14.68 5.45 -12.44
C THR A 95 15.76 4.41 -12.15
N ASP A 96 15.74 3.75 -10.98
CA ASP A 96 16.65 2.63 -10.69
C ASP A 96 16.16 1.37 -11.43
N THR A 97 16.34 1.38 -12.75
CA THR A 97 16.34 0.18 -13.61
C THR A 97 17.56 -0.72 -13.32
N ASP A 98 18.43 -0.33 -12.39
CA ASP A 98 19.77 -0.88 -12.26
C ASP A 98 19.90 -1.87 -11.09
N THR A 99 20.05 -3.12 -11.50
CA THR A 99 20.82 -4.23 -10.93
C THR A 99 20.90 -4.36 -9.40
N LYS A 100 20.53 -5.56 -8.93
CA LYS A 100 20.88 -6.35 -7.72
C LYS A 100 21.79 -5.78 -6.59
N THR A 101 22.59 -4.74 -6.82
CA THR A 101 23.64 -4.17 -5.97
C THR A 101 23.24 -2.96 -5.11
N SER A 102 22.17 -2.22 -5.45
CA SER A 102 21.68 -1.16 -4.55
C SER A 102 21.11 -1.81 -3.27
N LYS A 103 21.62 -1.38 -2.12
CA LYS A 103 21.14 -1.87 -0.82
C LYS A 103 19.66 -1.43 -0.69
N PRO A 104 18.74 -2.32 -0.29
CA PRO A 104 17.32 -1.97 -0.22
C PRO A 104 17.09 -0.85 0.78
N GLN A 105 16.12 0.01 0.49
CA GLN A 105 15.49 0.81 1.53
C GLN A 105 14.85 -0.11 2.57
N ASP A 106 14.96 0.27 3.84
CA ASP A 106 14.53 -0.55 4.99
C ASP A 106 13.00 -0.53 5.21
N GLY A 107 12.23 0.00 4.25
CA GLY A 107 10.79 0.07 4.30
C GLY A 107 10.24 1.16 5.24
N SER A 108 8.93 1.14 5.44
CA SER A 108 8.15 2.04 6.29
C SER A 108 7.71 1.30 7.58
N ARG A 109 7.92 1.91 8.77
CA ARG A 109 7.50 1.34 10.07
C ARG A 109 7.67 2.24 11.30
N PRO A 110 6.72 2.30 12.25
CA PRO A 110 5.27 2.15 12.04
C PRO A 110 4.77 3.29 11.15
N THR A 111 3.68 3.08 10.43
CA THR A 111 3.12 4.10 9.54
C THR A 111 1.60 4.02 9.50
N TYR A 112 0.94 5.17 9.52
CA TYR A 112 -0.48 5.33 9.24
C TYR A 112 -0.60 6.12 7.94
N ILE A 113 -1.32 5.58 6.97
CA ILE A 113 -1.55 6.20 5.67
C ILE A 113 -3.05 6.11 5.41
N ASP A 114 -3.63 7.24 5.05
CA ASP A 114 -5.04 7.44 4.79
C ASP A 114 -5.11 8.30 3.53
N MET A 115 -5.57 7.69 2.44
CA MET A 115 -5.64 8.35 1.13
C MET A 115 -6.92 9.21 1.08
N GLY A 116 -8.04 8.68 1.57
CA GLY A 116 -9.28 9.41 1.75
C GLY A 116 -10.18 9.27 0.51
N ALA A 117 -11.08 10.21 0.27
CA ALA A 117 -12.05 10.01 -0.83
C ALA A 117 -11.43 10.33 -2.20
N GLY A 118 -11.72 9.54 -3.24
CA GLY A 118 -11.25 9.76 -4.61
C GLY A 118 -10.66 8.50 -5.22
N ASP A 119 -10.27 8.54 -6.50
CA ASP A 119 -9.66 7.39 -7.18
C ASP A 119 -8.12 7.42 -6.98
N ASP A 120 -7.65 6.90 -5.85
CA ASP A 120 -6.28 7.11 -5.38
C ASP A 120 -5.28 6.08 -5.91
N SER A 121 -4.00 6.45 -5.81
CA SER A 121 -2.89 5.62 -6.27
C SER A 121 -1.75 5.60 -5.27
N PHE A 122 -1.64 4.49 -4.54
CA PHE A 122 -0.58 4.25 -3.58
C PHE A 122 0.50 3.30 -4.10
N ARG A 123 1.78 3.65 -3.89
CA ARG A 123 2.92 2.80 -4.22
C ARG A 123 3.98 2.78 -3.12
N GLN A 124 4.15 1.64 -2.46
CA GLN A 124 5.24 1.40 -1.53
C GLN A 124 6.34 0.55 -2.16
N PHE A 125 7.56 1.06 -2.14
CA PHE A 125 8.78 0.30 -2.42
C PHE A 125 9.51 -0.07 -1.12
N GLY A 126 9.83 -1.35 -0.95
CA GLY A 126 10.37 -1.92 0.29
C GLY A 126 9.29 -2.52 1.18
N THR A 127 9.62 -2.79 2.45
CA THR A 127 8.70 -3.43 3.40
C THR A 127 7.81 -2.41 4.12
N PHE A 128 6.49 -2.49 3.98
CA PHE A 128 5.51 -1.89 4.89
C PHE A 128 5.37 -2.79 6.12
N LYS A 129 5.56 -2.26 7.33
CA LYS A 129 5.50 -3.07 8.55
C LYS A 129 4.92 -2.33 9.74
N ASN A 130 4.10 -3.01 10.54
CA ASN A 130 3.50 -2.46 11.75
C ASN A 130 2.77 -1.15 11.44
N GLY A 131 1.96 -1.16 10.38
CA GLY A 131 1.30 0.03 9.87
C GLY A 131 -0.10 -0.26 9.35
N THR A 132 -0.85 0.81 9.16
CA THR A 132 -2.21 0.83 8.61
C THR A 132 -2.20 1.64 7.33
N PHE A 133 -2.81 1.09 6.29
CA PHE A 133 -3.13 1.78 5.05
C PHE A 133 -4.66 1.76 4.90
N ARG A 134 -5.26 2.90 4.57
CA ARG A 134 -6.68 3.08 4.26
C ARG A 134 -6.78 3.83 2.93
N ALA A 135 -7.56 3.34 1.98
CA ALA A 135 -7.86 4.08 0.76
C ALA A 135 -9.17 4.90 0.92
N ASP A 136 -10.23 4.33 1.50
CA ASP A 136 -11.49 4.98 1.96
C ASP A 136 -12.67 4.86 0.99
N THR A 137 -12.86 5.76 0.02
CA THR A 137 -13.95 5.62 -0.97
C THR A 137 -13.48 6.06 -2.36
N GLY A 138 -13.77 5.30 -3.40
CA GLY A 138 -13.37 5.56 -4.79
C GLY A 138 -12.67 4.35 -5.39
N ASP A 139 -12.36 4.38 -6.68
CA ASP A 139 -11.73 3.23 -7.35
C ASP A 139 -10.20 3.29 -7.16
N ASP A 140 -9.69 2.60 -6.15
CA ASP A 140 -8.33 2.77 -5.66
C ASP A 140 -7.31 1.77 -6.20
N TYR A 141 -6.05 2.20 -6.29
CA TYR A 141 -4.92 1.35 -6.66
C TYR A 141 -3.81 1.36 -5.61
N ALA A 142 -3.55 0.21 -4.99
CA ALA A 142 -2.46 0.03 -4.04
C ALA A 142 -1.42 -1.00 -4.50
N LEU A 143 -0.14 -0.60 -4.56
CA LEU A 143 0.99 -1.49 -4.88
C LEU A 143 2.04 -1.52 -3.78
N PHE A 144 2.22 -2.68 -3.15
CA PHE A 144 3.32 -2.96 -2.23
C PHE A 144 4.37 -3.84 -2.91
N LYS A 145 5.56 -3.29 -3.18
CA LYS A 145 6.60 -4.00 -3.95
C LYS A 145 7.96 -3.89 -3.30
N ASP A 146 8.72 -4.99 -3.30
CA ASP A 146 10.14 -5.00 -2.96
C ASP A 146 10.89 -5.70 -4.10
N PRO A 147 12.01 -5.13 -4.59
CA PRO A 147 12.76 -5.71 -5.70
C PRO A 147 13.41 -7.09 -5.39
N LYS A 148 13.36 -7.63 -4.17
CA LYS A 148 14.11 -8.84 -3.77
C LYS A 148 13.30 -10.04 -3.26
N ASP A 149 12.07 -10.28 -3.74
CA ASP A 149 11.23 -11.42 -3.29
C ASP A 149 11.10 -11.48 -1.74
N LYS A 150 11.18 -10.32 -1.09
CA LYS A 150 11.09 -10.19 0.37
C LYS A 150 9.63 -10.05 0.80
N PHE A 151 9.43 -10.03 2.12
CA PHE A 151 8.16 -9.58 2.65
C PHE A 151 7.95 -8.10 2.34
N VAL A 152 6.92 -7.81 1.56
CA VAL A 152 6.51 -6.46 1.18
C VAL A 152 5.58 -5.84 2.21
N VAL A 153 4.77 -6.66 2.89
CA VAL A 153 3.86 -6.23 3.96
C VAL A 153 3.93 -7.21 5.12
N ARG A 154 4.00 -6.69 6.35
CA ARG A 154 4.02 -7.52 7.57
C ARG A 154 3.39 -6.86 8.78
N ASN A 155 2.62 -7.62 9.56
CA ASN A 155 2.03 -7.18 10.82
C ASN A 155 1.25 -5.86 10.62
N SER A 156 0.38 -5.83 9.63
CA SER A 156 -0.20 -4.59 9.10
C SER A 156 -1.67 -4.79 8.79
N VAL A 157 -2.37 -3.66 8.70
CA VAL A 157 -3.75 -3.59 8.18
C VAL A 157 -3.72 -2.87 6.85
N VAL A 158 -4.43 -3.38 5.87
CA VAL A 158 -4.68 -2.76 4.57
C VAL A 158 -6.18 -2.75 4.37
N ASP A 159 -6.77 -1.57 4.36
CA ASP A 159 -8.19 -1.29 4.19
C ASP A 159 -8.31 -0.54 2.86
N MET A 160 -8.95 -1.14 1.86
CA MET A 160 -9.12 -0.48 0.56
C MET A 160 -10.34 0.44 0.62
N GLY A 161 -11.46 0.00 1.16
CA GLY A 161 -12.64 0.83 1.38
C GLY A 161 -13.69 0.58 0.30
N ASP A 162 -14.59 1.51 0.05
CA ASP A 162 -15.68 1.28 -0.90
C ASP A 162 -15.26 1.74 -2.32
N GLY A 163 -15.41 0.89 -3.34
CA GLY A 163 -15.09 1.18 -4.75
C GLY A 163 -14.56 -0.05 -5.49
N ASP A 164 -14.34 0.06 -6.81
CA ASP A 164 -13.78 -1.05 -7.58
C ASP A 164 -12.23 -1.07 -7.45
N ASP A 165 -11.70 -1.69 -6.39
CA ASP A 165 -10.31 -1.52 -5.99
C ASP A 165 -9.34 -2.53 -6.60
N THR A 166 -8.06 -2.13 -6.70
CA THR A 166 -6.96 -3.00 -7.10
C THR A 166 -5.80 -2.98 -6.10
N LEU A 167 -5.65 -4.08 -5.37
CA LEU A 167 -4.57 -4.31 -4.41
C LEU A 167 -3.53 -5.31 -4.91
N ILE A 168 -2.27 -4.89 -5.01
CA ILE A 168 -1.17 -5.75 -5.48
C ILE A 168 -0.05 -5.87 -4.45
N PHE A 169 0.15 -7.09 -3.96
CA PHE A 169 1.36 -7.49 -3.25
C PHE A 169 2.39 -8.07 -4.22
N GLY A 170 3.41 -7.28 -4.54
CA GLY A 170 4.52 -7.64 -5.42
C GLY A 170 5.53 -8.64 -4.84
N GLY A 171 5.40 -9.03 -3.57
CA GLY A 171 6.29 -9.96 -2.88
C GLY A 171 5.57 -10.76 -1.79
N ASN A 172 6.29 -11.25 -0.79
CA ASN A 172 5.69 -12.08 0.27
C ASN A 172 4.87 -11.22 1.24
N VAL A 173 3.82 -11.79 1.81
CA VAL A 173 2.94 -11.14 2.80
C VAL A 173 2.91 -11.99 4.06
N LYS A 174 2.92 -11.37 5.25
CA LYS A 174 2.88 -12.11 6.52
C LYS A 174 2.18 -11.39 7.67
N ASP A 175 1.21 -12.05 8.31
CA ASP A 175 0.47 -11.52 9.46
C ASP A 175 -0.21 -10.19 9.06
N VAL A 176 -1.12 -10.22 8.08
CA VAL A 176 -1.76 -9.02 7.51
C VAL A 176 -3.26 -9.22 7.44
N ASP A 177 -3.98 -8.22 7.91
CA ASP A 177 -5.43 -8.13 7.75
C ASP A 177 -5.70 -7.25 6.52
N VAL A 178 -6.49 -7.75 5.59
CA VAL A 178 -6.88 -7.07 4.36
C VAL A 178 -8.39 -6.96 4.34
N PHE A 179 -8.91 -5.76 4.14
CA PHE A 179 -10.32 -5.46 3.91
C PHE A 179 -10.40 -4.83 2.54
N LEU A 180 -11.18 -5.42 1.63
CA LEU A 180 -11.41 -4.85 0.31
C LEU A 180 -12.54 -3.82 0.44
N GLY A 181 -13.77 -4.22 0.67
CA GLY A 181 -14.88 -3.34 1.01
C GLY A 181 -16.05 -3.61 0.07
N ASP A 182 -16.95 -2.66 -0.15
CA ASP A 182 -17.99 -2.83 -1.16
C ASP A 182 -17.42 -2.46 -2.55
N GLY A 183 -17.63 -3.26 -3.58
CA GLY A 183 -17.21 -3.03 -4.97
C GLY A 183 -16.70 -4.29 -5.67
N ALA A 184 -16.40 -4.20 -6.97
CA ALA A 184 -15.83 -5.32 -7.72
C ALA A 184 -14.30 -5.34 -7.61
N ASP A 185 -13.77 -5.91 -6.53
CA ASP A 185 -12.37 -5.76 -6.16
C ASP A 185 -11.43 -6.77 -6.80
N THR A 186 -10.14 -6.41 -6.87
CA THR A 186 -9.07 -7.32 -7.28
C THR A 186 -7.89 -7.28 -6.32
N VAL A 187 -7.58 -8.42 -5.69
CA VAL A 187 -6.38 -8.59 -4.87
C VAL A 187 -5.41 -9.61 -5.45
N LYS A 188 -4.13 -9.24 -5.51
CA LYS A 188 -3.08 -10.05 -6.14
C LYS A 188 -1.87 -10.30 -5.24
N PHE A 189 -1.65 -11.58 -4.93
CA PHE A 189 -0.48 -12.08 -4.23
C PHE A 189 0.53 -12.68 -5.19
N ASN A 190 1.62 -11.95 -5.48
CA ASN A 190 2.70 -12.45 -6.34
C ASN A 190 3.77 -13.28 -5.59
N GLY A 191 3.75 -13.25 -4.25
CA GLY A 191 4.70 -13.94 -3.37
C GLY A 191 4.06 -15.03 -2.50
N LYS A 192 4.76 -15.40 -1.42
CA LYS A 192 4.24 -16.31 -0.38
C LYS A 192 3.19 -15.59 0.47
N VAL A 193 2.13 -16.29 0.87
CA VAL A 193 1.04 -15.76 1.71
C VAL A 193 1.03 -16.50 3.04
N ARG A 194 1.15 -15.78 4.17
CA ARG A 194 1.30 -16.40 5.50
C ARG A 194 0.53 -15.68 6.60
N GLY A 195 -0.48 -16.29 7.21
CA GLY A 195 -1.27 -15.62 8.25
C GLY A 195 -1.91 -14.36 7.69
N VAL A 196 -2.68 -14.50 6.62
CA VAL A 196 -3.42 -13.39 6.02
C VAL A 196 -4.89 -13.65 6.26
N ASP A 197 -5.57 -12.71 6.89
CA ASP A 197 -7.02 -12.67 6.96
C ASP A 197 -7.47 -11.66 5.89
N LEU A 198 -8.20 -12.16 4.89
CA LEU A 198 -8.70 -11.37 3.75
C LEU A 198 -10.22 -11.33 3.83
N ASP A 199 -10.78 -10.14 3.95
CA ASP A 199 -12.22 -9.87 3.90
C ASP A 199 -12.56 -9.23 2.55
N LEU A 200 -13.47 -9.85 1.82
CA LEU A 200 -13.95 -9.40 0.51
C LEU A 200 -15.12 -8.40 0.62
N GLY A 201 -15.60 -8.07 1.82
CA GLY A 201 -16.60 -7.00 2.01
C GLY A 201 -18.04 -7.45 2.18
N SER A 202 -18.39 -8.68 1.77
CA SER A 202 -19.75 -9.25 1.92
C SER A 202 -20.84 -8.56 1.11
N ASP A 203 -20.53 -8.08 -0.09
CA ASP A 203 -21.50 -7.47 -0.99
C ASP A 203 -22.07 -8.47 -2.02
N THR A 204 -22.49 -7.99 -3.20
CA THR A 204 -22.97 -8.85 -4.30
C THR A 204 -22.18 -8.70 -5.59
N ASP A 205 -21.13 -7.89 -5.55
CA ASP A 205 -20.23 -7.72 -6.66
C ASP A 205 -19.28 -8.93 -6.73
N VAL A 206 -18.50 -9.04 -7.81
CA VAL A 206 -17.67 -10.21 -8.05
C VAL A 206 -16.22 -9.84 -7.84
N ASP A 207 -15.63 -10.37 -6.78
CA ASP A 207 -14.24 -10.13 -6.45
C ASP A 207 -13.27 -11.12 -7.10
N GLU A 208 -12.05 -10.67 -7.38
CA GLU A 208 -10.97 -11.50 -7.89
C GLU A 208 -9.78 -11.59 -6.93
N VAL A 209 -9.58 -12.78 -6.36
CA VAL A 209 -8.41 -13.13 -5.55
C VAL A 209 -7.40 -13.91 -6.39
N ILE A 210 -6.22 -13.34 -6.65
CA ILE A 210 -5.20 -13.95 -7.51
C ILE A 210 -3.94 -14.30 -6.72
N ILE A 211 -3.66 -15.59 -6.53
CA ILE A 211 -2.47 -16.10 -5.86
C ILE A 211 -1.56 -16.82 -6.85
N LYS A 212 -0.46 -16.17 -7.23
CA LYS A 212 0.46 -16.72 -8.24
C LYS A 212 1.31 -17.89 -7.76
N LYS A 213 1.73 -17.87 -6.49
CA LYS A 213 2.62 -18.90 -5.92
C LYS A 213 1.81 -19.77 -4.96
N ASN A 214 1.89 -21.08 -5.17
CA ASN A 214 1.22 -22.09 -4.33
C ASN A 214 1.93 -22.31 -2.95
N ASP A 215 2.39 -21.23 -2.31
CA ASP A 215 3.01 -21.21 -0.97
C ASP A 215 2.12 -20.34 -0.05
N ILE A 216 0.98 -20.93 0.30
CA ILE A 216 -0.08 -20.34 1.11
C ILE A 216 -0.09 -21.08 2.45
N LYS A 217 -0.05 -20.35 3.56
CA LYS A 217 -0.15 -20.93 4.91
C LYS A 217 -0.95 -20.03 5.83
N GLY A 218 -2.15 -20.47 6.23
CA GLY A 218 -3.05 -19.66 7.06
C GLY A 218 -3.48 -18.41 6.32
N LEU A 219 -3.90 -18.57 5.06
CA LEU A 219 -4.77 -17.60 4.42
C LEU A 219 -6.19 -17.99 4.82
N ARG A 220 -6.94 -17.04 5.36
CA ARG A 220 -8.37 -17.14 5.56
C ARG A 220 -9.01 -16.12 4.65
N ILE A 221 -10.08 -16.51 3.97
CA ILE A 221 -10.93 -15.60 3.20
C ILE A 221 -12.27 -15.54 3.94
N THR A 222 -12.87 -14.36 4.00
CA THR A 222 -14.21 -14.09 4.53
C THR A 222 -14.91 -13.07 3.66
N GLY A 223 -16.22 -12.92 3.85
CA GLY A 223 -17.00 -11.93 3.12
C GLY A 223 -17.24 -12.32 1.66
N GLU A 224 -17.01 -13.58 1.32
CA GLU A 224 -17.25 -14.10 -0.02
C GLU A 224 -18.74 -14.05 -0.39
N SER A 225 -19.00 -13.68 -1.64
CA SER A 225 -20.31 -13.62 -2.27
C SER A 225 -20.41 -14.59 -3.45
N GLU A 226 -21.64 -14.87 -3.89
CA GLU A 226 -21.87 -15.81 -5.00
C GLU A 226 -21.22 -15.29 -6.29
N GLY A 227 -20.28 -16.06 -6.83
CA GLY A 227 -19.63 -15.73 -8.09
C GLY A 227 -18.20 -15.22 -7.95
N ASP A 228 -17.75 -14.87 -6.73
CA ASP A 228 -16.36 -14.49 -6.47
C ASP A 228 -15.38 -15.49 -7.02
N LYS A 229 -14.23 -14.99 -7.45
CA LYS A 229 -13.22 -15.74 -8.18
C LYS A 229 -11.93 -15.83 -7.40
N LEU A 230 -11.43 -17.06 -7.28
CA LEU A 230 -10.14 -17.36 -6.69
C LEU A 230 -9.26 -18.08 -7.70
N PHE A 231 -8.13 -17.48 -8.03
CA PHE A 231 -7.12 -18.04 -8.91
C PHE A 231 -5.90 -18.47 -8.11
N ILE A 232 -5.54 -19.75 -8.19
CA ILE A 232 -4.33 -20.29 -7.56
C ILE A 232 -3.46 -20.96 -8.60
N GLY A 233 -2.36 -20.28 -8.96
CA GLY A 233 -1.53 -20.68 -10.08
C GLY A 233 -2.32 -20.64 -11.39
N SER A 234 -2.69 -21.79 -11.92
CA SER A 234 -3.52 -21.93 -13.14
C SER A 234 -4.92 -22.48 -12.87
N SER A 235 -5.28 -22.70 -11.61
CA SER A 235 -6.60 -23.19 -11.22
C SER A 235 -7.50 -22.00 -10.89
N GLU A 236 -8.70 -22.02 -11.46
CA GLU A 236 -9.79 -21.10 -11.16
C GLU A 236 -10.82 -21.79 -10.27
N PHE A 237 -11.34 -21.04 -9.30
CA PHE A 237 -12.40 -21.45 -8.40
C PHE A 237 -13.45 -20.34 -8.36
N THR A 238 -14.71 -20.74 -8.26
CA THR A 238 -15.84 -19.84 -8.02
C THR A 238 -16.42 -20.13 -6.63
N TYR A 239 -16.71 -19.11 -5.84
CA TYR A 239 -17.40 -19.29 -4.57
C TYR A 239 -18.88 -19.60 -4.81
N ASP A 240 -19.39 -20.63 -4.13
CA ASP A 240 -20.79 -21.05 -4.16
C ASP A 240 -21.40 -20.80 -2.78
N ALA A 241 -22.19 -19.73 -2.68
CA ALA A 241 -22.79 -19.28 -1.43
C ALA A 241 -23.85 -20.26 -0.91
N THR A 242 -24.42 -21.10 -1.78
CA THR A 242 -25.40 -22.12 -1.35
C THR A 242 -24.72 -23.27 -0.61
N ARG A 243 -23.45 -23.53 -0.92
CA ARG A 243 -22.64 -24.59 -0.32
C ARG A 243 -21.59 -24.08 0.66
N ASP A 244 -21.37 -22.77 0.72
CA ASP A 244 -20.36 -22.11 1.55
C ASP A 244 -18.94 -22.68 1.28
N LEU A 245 -18.55 -22.71 0.01
CA LEU A 245 -17.25 -23.27 -0.40
C LEU A 245 -16.77 -22.78 -1.78
N TRP A 246 -15.46 -22.84 -1.99
CA TRP A 246 -14.85 -22.60 -3.30
C TRP A 246 -14.88 -23.85 -4.17
N VAL A 247 -15.33 -23.72 -5.41
CA VAL A 247 -15.53 -24.83 -6.35
C VAL A 247 -14.61 -24.66 -7.54
N ASN A 248 -13.79 -25.66 -7.84
CA ASN A 248 -12.92 -25.62 -9.01
C ASN A 248 -13.72 -25.73 -10.30
N ASP A 249 -13.59 -24.75 -11.20
CA ASP A 249 -14.41 -24.67 -12.42
C ASP A 249 -14.12 -25.79 -13.42
N ALA A 250 -12.91 -26.37 -13.39
CA ALA A 250 -12.50 -27.40 -14.35
C ALA A 250 -12.97 -28.81 -13.98
N ASN A 251 -13.14 -29.10 -12.68
CA ASN A 251 -13.41 -30.47 -12.21
C ASN A 251 -14.37 -30.59 -11.03
N GLY A 252 -14.91 -29.47 -10.52
CA GLY A 252 -15.84 -29.43 -9.39
C GLY A 252 -15.22 -29.74 -8.03
N ALA A 253 -13.90 -29.91 -7.92
CA ALA A 253 -13.23 -30.13 -6.63
C ALA A 253 -13.38 -28.91 -5.72
N THR A 254 -13.63 -29.13 -4.44
CA THR A 254 -13.83 -28.03 -3.49
C THR A 254 -12.55 -27.67 -2.74
N LYS A 255 -12.49 -26.45 -2.22
CA LYS A 255 -11.39 -26.00 -1.38
C LYS A 255 -11.88 -25.05 -0.30
N ASP A 256 -11.41 -25.28 0.92
CA ASP A 256 -11.70 -24.42 2.06
C ASP A 256 -10.42 -23.64 2.42
N PHE A 257 -10.58 -22.38 2.86
CA PHE A 257 -9.49 -21.49 3.27
C PHE A 257 -9.65 -21.07 4.72
#